data_AF-A0A9D4IMZ9-F1
#
_entry.id   AF-A0A9D4IMZ9-F1
#
_cell.length_a   1.000
_cell.length_b   1.000
_cell.length_c   1.000
_cell.angle_alpha   90.00
_cell.angle_beta   90.00
_cell.angle_gamma   90.00
#
_symmetry.space_group_name_H-M   'P 1'
#
loop_
_entity.id
_entity.type
_entity.pdbx_description
1 polymer ?
#
loop_
_entity_poly.entity_id
_entity_poly.type
_entity_poly.pdbx_seq_one_letter_code
_entity_poly.pdbx_strand_id
1 'polypeptide(L)' 'MTPLPTVSEVHIHFTRGCRHLMFDALDVDKFDVDKLGGVPFMEANDISLRPSKHEIRIASDPPIL' A
#
# COMPACT_ATOMS: atom_id res chain seq x y z
N MET A 1 1.15 -13.20 20.45
CA MET A 1 0.29 -12.59 19.42
C MET A 1 -0.44 -13.71 18.72
N THR A 2 -1.77 -13.64 18.62
CA THR A 2 -2.56 -14.61 17.86
C THR A 2 -2.69 -14.05 16.44
N PRO A 3 -2.29 -14.77 15.39
CA PRO A 3 -2.47 -14.31 14.01
C PRO A 3 -3.97 -14.07 13.73
N LEU A 4 -4.29 -13.02 12.96
CA LEU A 4 -5.65 -12.91 12.44
C LEU A 4 -5.94 -14.12 11.54
N PRO A 5 -7.13 -14.73 11.64
CA PRO A 5 -7.50 -15.81 10.74
C PRO A 5 -7.60 -15.26 9.31
N THR A 6 -6.72 -15.74 8.45
CA THR A 6 -6.70 -15.42 7.02
C THR A 6 -7.65 -16.32 6.25
N VAL A 7 -8.44 -15.71 5.36
CA VAL A 7 -9.36 -16.39 4.45
C VAL A 7 -8.64 -16.76 3.14
N SER A 8 -7.88 -15.83 2.57
CA SER A 8 -7.13 -16.02 1.33
C SER A 8 -6.02 -14.99 1.13
N GLU A 9 -5.22 -15.16 0.08
CA GLU A 9 -4.28 -14.15 -0.42
C GLU A 9 -4.88 -13.42 -1.62
N VAL A 10 -4.58 -12.12 -1.74
CA VAL A 10 -5.12 -11.24 -2.76
C VAL A 10 -3.98 -10.46 -3.42
N HIS A 11 -3.96 -10.50 -4.76
CA HIS A 11 -3.04 -9.73 -5.61
C HIS A 11 -3.85 -8.75 -6.45
N ILE A 12 -3.85 -7.48 -6.08
CA ILE A 12 -4.67 -6.45 -6.75
C ILE A 12 -3.85 -5.21 -7.09
N HIS A 13 -4.32 -4.49 -8.12
CA HIS A 13 -3.75 -3.21 -8.51
C HIS A 13 -4.72 -2.09 -8.16
N PHE A 14 -4.25 -1.10 -7.40
CA PHE A 14 -4.96 0.15 -7.20
C PHE A 14 -4.55 1.19 -8.24
N THR A 15 -5.46 2.10 -8.55
CA THR A 15 -5.17 3.24 -9.42
C THR A 15 -5.35 4.54 -8.65
N ARG A 16 -4.36 5.44 -8.72
CA ARG A 16 -4.46 6.81 -8.21
C ARG A 16 -3.92 7.78 -9.24
N GLY A 17 -4.82 8.52 -9.89
CA GLY A 17 -4.44 9.34 -11.05
C GLY A 17 -3.86 8.46 -12.17
N CYS A 18 -2.66 8.77 -12.63
CA CYS A 18 -1.93 7.99 -13.63
C CYS A 18 -1.07 6.84 -13.05
N ARG A 19 -1.15 6.58 -11.74
CA ARG A 19 -0.29 5.60 -11.06
C ARG A 19 -1.02 4.29 -10.83
N HIS A 20 -0.31 3.20 -11.10
CA HIS A 20 -0.72 1.84 -10.73
C HIS A 20 0.07 1.40 -9.51
N LEU A 21 -0.62 0.94 -8.47
CA LEU A 21 0.00 0.50 -7.22
C LEU A 21 -0.29 -0.99 -7.00
N MET A 22 0.73 -1.78 -6.78
CA MET A 22 0.62 -3.22 -6.48
C MET A 22 0.29 -3.42 -5.00
N PHE A 23 -0.71 -4.25 -4.70
CA PHE A 23 -1.10 -4.58 -3.34
C PHE A 23 -1.28 -6.09 -3.22
N ASP A 24 -0.30 -6.69 -2.56
CA ASP A 24 -0.34 -8.08 -2.13
C ASP A 24 -0.72 -8.10 -0.65
N ALA A 25 -1.81 -8.79 -0.34
CA ALA A 25 -2.36 -8.79 1.02
C ALA A 25 -3.09 -10.09 1.37
N LEU A 26 -3.39 -10.22 2.65
CA LEU A 26 -4.22 -11.28 3.20
C LEU A 26 -5.63 -10.75 3.38
N ASP A 27 -6.61 -11.46 2.81
CA ASP A 27 -8.02 -11.23 3.09
C ASP A 27 -8.38 -11.88 4.42
N VAL A 28 -9.04 -11.13 5.30
CA VAL A 28 -9.36 -11.54 6.67
C VAL A 28 -10.82 -11.22 6.99
N ASP A 29 -11.47 -12.07 7.77
CA ASP A 29 -12.92 -11.95 8.04
C ASP A 29 -13.31 -10.65 8.77
N LYS A 30 -12.43 -10.17 9.66
CA LYS A 30 -12.67 -8.99 10.47
C LYS A 30 -11.40 -8.18 10.62
N PHE A 31 -11.44 -6.96 10.12
CA PHE A 31 -10.37 -5.98 10.28
C PHE A 31 -10.95 -4.60 10.56
N ASP A 32 -10.29 -3.82 11.40
CA ASP A 32 -10.80 -2.51 11.86
C ASP A 32 -10.78 -1.43 10.78
N VAL A 33 -10.14 -1.70 9.65
CA VAL A 33 -10.09 -0.83 8.47
C VAL A 33 -10.31 -1.67 7.22
N ASP A 34 -10.79 -1.06 6.14
CA ASP A 34 -11.07 -1.79 4.89
C ASP A 34 -9.80 -2.40 4.27
N LYS A 35 -8.68 -1.66 4.32
CA LYS A 35 -7.40 -2.02 3.70
C LYS A 35 -6.26 -1.45 4.53
N LEU A 36 -5.19 -2.23 4.70
CA LEU A 36 -3.97 -1.78 5.36
C LEU A 36 -2.74 -2.11 4.51
N GLY A 37 -2.14 -1.07 3.95
CA GLY A 37 -0.83 -1.15 3.31
C GLY A 37 0.26 -0.89 4.33
N GLY A 38 0.98 -1.94 4.73
CA GLY A 38 2.14 -1.83 5.60
C GLY A 38 3.41 -1.41 4.86
N VAL A 39 4.56 -1.65 5.50
CA VAL A 39 5.89 -1.44 4.90
C VAL A 39 6.05 -2.13 3.53
N PRO A 40 5.61 -3.39 3.32
CA PRO A 40 5.73 -4.03 2.02
C PRO A 40 5.00 -3.29 0.89
N PHE A 41 3.81 -2.77 1.17
CA PHE A 41 3.07 -1.96 0.19
C PHE A 41 3.79 -0.65 -0.12
N MET A 42 4.40 -0.03 0.89
CA MET A 42 5.16 1.22 0.69
C MET A 42 6.42 0.98 -0.14
N GLU A 43 7.17 -0.09 0.14
CA GLU A 43 8.39 -0.45 -0.59
C GLU A 43 8.10 -0.82 -2.05
N ALA A 44 7.09 -1.66 -2.29
CA ALA A 44 6.73 -2.11 -3.63
C ALA A 44 6.28 -0.98 -4.57
N ASN A 45 5.81 0.14 -4.01
CA ASN A 45 5.23 1.26 -4.74
C ASN A 45 6.02 2.57 -4.61
N ASP A 46 7.23 2.51 -4.03
CA ASP A 46 8.09 3.66 -3.75
C ASP A 46 7.31 4.81 -3.09
N ILE A 47 6.69 4.49 -1.95
CA ILE A 47 5.91 5.42 -1.14
C ILE A 47 6.77 5.88 0.03
N SER A 48 6.96 7.19 0.16
CA SER A 48 7.59 7.80 1.32
C SER A 48 6.61 8.70 2.09
N LEU A 49 6.68 8.61 3.42
CA LEU A 49 5.87 9.41 4.33
C LEU A 49 6.73 10.56 4.88
N ARG A 50 6.16 11.77 4.91
CA ARG A 50 6.77 12.94 5.56
C ARG A 50 5.79 13.53 6.58
N PRO A 51 5.67 12.93 7.78
CA PRO A 51 4.66 13.32 8.76
C PRO A 51 4.74 14.79 9.18
N SER A 52 5.96 15.31 9.38
CA SER A 52 6.16 16.73 9.74
C SER A 52 5.69 17.71 8.65
N LYS A 53 5.53 17.24 7.42
CA LYS A 53 5.01 18.01 6.28
C LYS A 53 3.58 17.62 5.90
N HIS A 54 2.95 16.69 6.63
CA HIS A 54 1.64 16.12 6.29
C HIS A 54 1.56 15.65 4.84
N GLU A 55 2.65 15.06 4.35
CA GLU A 55 2.83 14.75 2.93
C GLU A 55 3.10 13.25 2.76
N ILE A 56 2.46 12.67 1.73
CA ILE A 56 2.75 11.32 1.23
C ILE A 56 3.24 11.49 -0.20
N ARG A 57 4.43 10.96 -0.48
CA ARG A 57 4.99 10.91 -1.83
C ARG A 57 4.89 9.49 -2.33
N ILE A 58 4.36 9.35 -3.53
CA ILE A 58 4.42 8.10 -4.31
C ILE A 58 5.25 8.48 -5.53
N ALA A 59 6.21 7.66 -5.94
CA ALA A 59 7.12 8.03 -7.02
C ALA A 59 6.40 8.29 -8.36
N SER A 60 6.67 9.46 -8.96
CA SER A 60 6.68 9.81 -10.41
C SER A 60 7.36 11.19 -10.46
N ASP A 61 8.27 11.56 -11.36
CA ASP A 61 8.59 11.15 -12.72
C ASP A 61 10.11 10.87 -12.86
N PRO A 62 10.60 10.24 -13.95
CA PRO A 62 12.02 10.28 -14.27
C PRO A 62 12.52 11.73 -14.23
N PRO A 63 13.78 11.98 -13.79
CA PRO A 63 14.31 13.33 -13.80
C PRO A 63 14.17 13.90 -15.21
N ILE A 64 13.67 15.13 -15.33
CA ILE A 64 13.80 15.89 -16.57
C ILE A 64 15.31 16.08 -16.75
N LEU A 65 15.90 15.29 -17.65
CA LEU A 65 17.26 15.47 -18.16
C LEU A 65 17.29 16.68 -19.09
#